data_AF-A0ABC9NMF4-F1
#
_entry.id   AF-A0ABC9NMF4-F1
#
_cell.length_a   1.000
_cell.length_b   1.000
_cell.length_c   1.000
_cell.angle_alpha   90.00
_cell.angle_beta   90.00
_cell.angle_gamma   90.00
#
_symmetry.space_group_name_H-M   'P 1'
#
loop_
_entity.id
_entity.type
_entity.pdbx_description
1 polymer ?
#
loop_
_entity_poly.entity_id
_entity_poly.type
_entity_poly.pdbx_seq_one_letter_code
_entity_poly.pdbx_strand_id
1 'polypeptide(L)' 'MSRKGNCLDNAVMENFFGHLKEEMYYRRDYRNVEELENAVNEYITYWNQKRIKLSLGGLSPVEYRTEYQKAG' A
#
# COMPACT_ATOMS: atom_id res chain seq x y z
N MET A 1 20.11 5.67 14.65
CA MET A 1 20.79 5.00 13.51
C MET A 1 20.02 3.73 13.20
N SER A 2 19.42 3.67 12.00
CA SER A 2 18.72 2.50 11.49
C SER A 2 19.66 1.29 11.55
N ARG A 3 19.21 0.16 12.14
CA ARG A 3 19.90 -1.12 11.97
C ARG A 3 20.04 -1.36 10.47
N LYS A 4 21.16 -1.95 10.01
CA LYS A 4 21.39 -2.33 8.61
C LYS A 4 20.25 -3.26 8.15
N GLY A 5 19.14 -2.65 7.76
CA GLY A 5 17.90 -3.29 7.36
C GLY A 5 18.03 -3.73 5.92
N ASN A 6 17.40 -4.86 5.62
CA ASN A 6 17.32 -5.39 4.27
C ASN A 6 16.82 -4.27 3.34
N CYS A 7 17.66 -3.79 2.41
CA CYS A 7 17.36 -2.64 1.55
C CYS A 7 16.06 -2.81 0.77
N LEU A 8 15.70 -4.07 0.49
CA LEU A 8 14.45 -4.44 -0.16
C LEU A 8 13.23 -4.07 0.69
N ASP A 9 13.27 -4.25 2.00
CA ASP A 9 12.14 -3.94 2.89
C ASP A 9 11.95 -2.42 3.00
N ASN A 10 13.06 -1.69 3.18
CA ASN A 10 13.04 -0.23 3.23
C ASN A 10 12.51 0.36 1.91
N ALA A 11 12.99 -0.11 0.75
CA ALA A 11 12.56 0.39 -0.55
C ALA A 11 11.06 0.15 -0.82
N VAL A 12 10.53 -1.00 -0.41
CA VAL A 12 9.10 -1.33 -0.55
C VAL A 12 8.24 -0.41 0.32
N MET A 13 8.65 -0.19 1.57
CA MET A 13 7.92 0.70 2.48
C MET A 13 8.04 2.17 2.08
N GLU A 14 9.21 2.62 1.61
CA GLU A 14 9.41 3.95 1.06
C GLU A 14 8.49 4.20 -0.15
N ASN A 15 8.36 3.23 -1.05
CA ASN A 15 7.43 3.32 -2.17
C ASN A 15 5.98 3.44 -1.69
N PHE A 16 5.55 2.59 -0.74
CA PHE A 16 4.20 2.67 -0.17
C PHE A 16 3.90 4.05 0.42
N PHE A 17 4.80 4.59 1.25
CA PHE A 17 4.59 5.91 1.86
C PHE A 17 4.63 7.05 0.86
N GLY A 18 5.43 6.95 -0.21
CA GLY A 18 5.41 7.91 -1.31
C GLY A 18 4.04 7.98 -1.97
N HIS A 19 3.49 6.82 -2.34
CA HIS A 19 2.17 6.72 -2.95
C HIS A 19 1.03 7.13 -2.01
N LEU A 20 1.05 6.70 -0.75
CA LEU A 20 0.09 7.11 0.27
C LEU A 20 -0.03 8.64 0.35
N LYS A 21 1.12 9.33 0.36
CA LYS A 21 1.14 10.78 0.46
C LYS A 21 0.64 11.45 -0.81
N GLU A 22 1.08 11.00 -1.98
CA GLU A 22 0.72 11.62 -3.27
C GLU A 22 -0.73 11.37 -3.69
N GLU A 23 -1.23 10.15 -3.45
CA GLU A 23 -2.55 9.72 -3.92
C GLU A 23 -3.67 10.08 -2.92
N MET A 24 -3.40 10.01 -1.62
CA MET A 24 -4.40 10.23 -0.57
C MET A 24 -4.17 11.54 0.21
N TYR A 25 -2.99 11.73 0.79
CA TYR A 25 -2.77 12.79 1.77
C TYR A 25 -2.72 14.21 1.19
N TYR A 26 -2.01 14.44 0.08
CA TYR A 26 -1.81 15.79 -0.45
C TYR A 26 -2.99 16.36 -1.25
N ARG A 27 -3.98 15.53 -1.59
CA ARG A 27 -5.11 15.93 -2.46
C ARG A 27 -6.38 16.30 -1.69
N ARG A 28 -6.34 16.23 -0.35
CA ARG A 28 -7.51 16.39 0.51
C ARG A 28 -7.12 17.09 1.81
N ASP A 29 -8.02 17.93 2.30
CA ASP A 29 -7.93 18.51 3.64
C ASP A 29 -8.74 17.66 4.64
N TYR A 30 -8.20 17.46 5.84
CA TYR A 30 -8.79 16.62 6.88
C TYR A 30 -9.18 17.46 8.08
N ARG A 31 -10.44 17.36 8.49
CA ARG A 31 -11.00 18.22 9.55
C ARG A 31 -10.52 17.84 10.95
N ASN A 32 -10.20 16.56 11.16
CA ASN A 32 -9.75 16.02 12.43
C ASN A 32 -8.93 14.74 12.21
N VAL A 33 -8.33 14.24 13.29
CA VAL A 33 -7.48 13.04 13.26
C VAL A 33 -8.29 11.79 12.89
N GLU A 34 -9.53 11.66 13.37
CA GLU A 34 -10.40 10.50 13.07
C GLU A 34 -10.68 10.37 11.55
N GLU A 35 -10.92 11.49 10.87
CA GLU A 35 -11.12 11.52 9.42
C GLU A 35 -9.86 11.07 8.67
N LEU A 36 -8.69 11.50 9.13
CA LEU A 36 -7.41 11.08 8.58
C LEU A 36 -7.15 9.58 8.84
N GLU A 37 -7.42 9.09 10.04
CA GLU A 37 -7.29 7.67 10.39
C GLU A 37 -8.20 6.80 9.52
N ASN A 38 -9.46 7.20 9.32
CA ASN A 38 -10.37 6.47 8.44
C ASN A 38 -9.86 6.46 7.00
N ALA A 39 -9.40 7.60 6.47
CA ALA A 39 -8.84 7.68 5.12
C ALA A 39 -7.58 6.81 4.94
N VAL A 40 -6.72 6.73 5.96
CA VAL A 40 -5.56 5.83 5.95
C VAL A 40 -6.00 4.36 5.92
N ASN A 41 -6.97 3.98 6.75
CA ASN A 41 -7.49 2.60 6.78
C ASN A 41 -8.14 2.20 5.44
N GLU A 42 -8.91 3.10 4.84
CA GLU A 42 -9.48 2.89 3.51
C GLU A 42 -8.40 2.75 2.44
N TYR A 43 -7.37 3.59 2.48
CA TYR A 43 -6.26 3.52 1.52
C TYR A 43 -5.47 2.22 1.65
N ILE A 44 -5.18 1.76 2.87
CA ILE A 44 -4.49 0.48 3.12
C ILE A 44 -5.32 -0.69 2.57
N THR A 45 -6.64 -0.64 2.75
CA THR A 45 -7.58 -1.65 2.24
C THR A 45 -7.57 -1.65 0.71
N TYR A 46 -7.68 -0.48 0.08
CA TYR A 46 -7.56 -0.31 -1.36
C TYR A 46 -6.23 -0.85 -1.90
N TRP A 47 -5.11 -0.44 -1.28
CA TRP A 47 -3.76 -0.83 -1.68
C TRP A 47 -3.59 -2.34 -1.74
N ASN A 48 -4.10 -3.05 -0.72
CA ASN A 48 -3.93 -4.49 -0.61
C ASN A 48 -4.91 -5.30 -1.43
N GLN A 49 -6.17 -4.86 -1.53
CA GLN A 49 -7.27 -5.68 -2.06
C GLN A 49 -7.77 -5.26 -3.43
N LYS A 50 -7.54 -4.00 -3.83
CA LYS A 50 -8.19 -3.42 -5.02
C LYS A 50 -7.20 -2.81 -6.01
N ARG A 51 -5.96 -2.54 -5.60
CA ARG A 51 -4.96 -1.91 -6.46
C ARG A 51 -4.59 -2.83 -7.61
N ILE A 52 -4.99 -2.48 -8.81
CA ILE A 52 -4.66 -3.20 -10.04
C ILE A 52 -3.19 -2.95 -10.35
N LYS A 53 -2.37 -3.99 -10.27
CA LYS A 53 -0.97 -3.93 -10.69
C LYS A 53 -0.82 -4.68 -12.00
N LEU A 54 -0.60 -3.94 -13.09
CA LEU A 54 -0.42 -4.54 -14.43
C LEU A 54 0.72 -5.55 -14.47
N SER A 55 1.79 -5.31 -13.71
CA SER A 55 2.91 -6.26 -13.59
C SER A 55 2.54 -7.59 -12.91
N LEU A 56 1.37 -7.68 -12.26
CA LEU A 56 0.83 -8.89 -11.63
C LEU A 56 -0.31 -9.51 -12.46
N GLY A 57 -0.43 -9.16 -13.74
CA GLY A 57 -1.53 -9.61 -14.59
C GLY A 57 -2.87 -8.95 -14.28
N GLY A 58 -2.86 -7.78 -13.63
CA GLY A 58 -4.08 -7.06 -13.24
C GLY A 58 -4.66 -7.47 -11.88
N LEU A 59 -4.03 -8.42 -11.19
CA LEU A 59 -4.44 -8.87 -9.87
C LEU A 59 -4.06 -7.87 -8.77
N SER A 60 -4.85 -7.81 -7.70
CA SER A 60 -4.46 -7.13 -6.46
C SER A 60 -3.34 -7.90 -5.74
N PRO A 61 -2.59 -7.23 -4.84
CA PRO A 61 -1.54 -7.90 -4.06
C PRO A 61 -2.02 -9.12 -3.27
N VAL A 62 -3.25 -9.09 -2.73
CA VAL A 62 -3.84 -10.24 -2.03
C VAL A 62 -4.20 -11.36 -3.00
N GLU A 63 -4.86 -11.05 -4.11
CA GLU A 63 -5.22 -12.06 -5.12
C GLU A 63 -3.98 -12.75 -5.68
N TYR A 64 -2.94 -11.98 -6.02
CA TYR A 64 -1.67 -12.52 -6.47
C TYR A 64 -1.07 -13.51 -5.45
N ARG A 65 -1.08 -13.17 -4.15
CA ARG A 65 -0.59 -14.09 -3.11
C ARG A 65 -1.43 -15.36 -3.02
N THR A 66 -2.75 -15.25 -3.07
CA THR A 66 -3.65 -16.40 -2.99
C THR A 66 -3.50 -17.33 -4.19
N GLU A 67 -3.36 -16.80 -5.40
CA GLU A 67 -3.16 -17.63 -6.60
C GLU A 67 -1.78 -18.32 -6.59
N TYR A 68 -0.72 -17.63 -6.16
CA TYR A 68 0.61 -18.24 -5.98
C TYR A 68 0.63 -19.34 -4.92
N GLN A 69 -0.19 -19.24 -3.87
CA GLN A 69 -0.33 -20.28 -2.85
C GLN A 69 -1.14 -21.50 -3.30
N LYS A 70 -2.03 -21.36 -4.29
CA LYS A 70 -2.77 -22.49 -4.89
C LYS A 70 -1.97 -23.24 -5.95
N ALA A 71 -1.00 -22.57 -6.57
CA ALA A 71 -0.18 -23.11 -7.65
C ALA A 71 1.09 -23.85 -7.18
N GLY A 72 1.37 -23.85 -5.87
CA GLY A 72 2.47 -24.59 -5.23
C GLY A 72 1.95 -25.73 -4.37
#